data_AF-A0A645DBF8-F1
#
_entry.id   AF-A0A645DBF8-F1
#
_cell.length_a   1.000
_cell.length_b   1.000
_cell.length_c   1.000
_cell.angle_alpha   90.00
_cell.angle_beta   90.00
_cell.angle_gamma   90.00
#
_symmetry.space_group_name_H-M   'P 1'
#
loop_
_entity.id
_entity.type
_entity.pdbx_description
1 polymer ?
#
loop_
_entity_poly.entity_id
_entity_poly.type
_entity_poly.pdbx_seq_one_letter_code
_entity_poly.pdbx_strand_id
1 'polypeptide(L)'
;MFTNPSSCHQAAEMHNLPVLMIVFNNHHWQAVEQTTLAVYPDGATRAYVKEHGLAPLSGLGHMPDFELYAQASGGYGEKVNTREELLPALQRAIHAVTVEKRHALLNVMGA
;
A
#
# COMPACT_ATOMS: atom_id res chain seq x y z
N MET A 1 6.93 5.81 -6.83
CA MET A 1 6.52 5.51 -5.44
C MET A 1 7.43 6.22 -4.48
N PHE A 2 6.88 6.81 -3.42
CA PHE A 2 7.69 7.23 -2.28
C PHE A 2 8.31 5.99 -1.61
N THR A 3 9.46 6.17 -0.95
CA THR A 3 10.18 5.16 -0.14
C THR A 3 10.92 4.00 -0.84
N ASN A 4 10.98 3.91 -2.18
CA ASN A 4 11.75 2.86 -2.90
C ASN A 4 11.63 1.42 -2.30
N PRO A 5 10.50 0.73 -2.50
CA PRO A 5 10.16 -0.52 -1.80
C PRO A 5 11.25 -1.61 -1.86
N SER A 6 11.90 -1.79 -3.02
CA SER A 6 12.94 -2.81 -3.18
C SER A 6 14.13 -2.57 -2.25
N SER A 7 14.58 -1.31 -2.14
CA SER A 7 15.67 -0.96 -1.22
C SER A 7 15.29 -1.16 0.25
N CYS A 8 14.04 -0.86 0.63
CA CYS A 8 13.57 -1.10 2.00
C CYS A 8 13.54 -2.59 2.36
N HIS A 9 13.00 -3.44 1.47
CA HIS A 9 12.93 -4.88 1.71
C HIS A 9 14.30 -5.54 1.72
N GLN A 10 15.21 -5.14 0.82
CA GLN A 10 16.60 -5.60 0.84
C GLN A 10 17.30 -5.21 2.15
N ALA A 11 17.12 -3.98 2.64
CA ALA A 11 17.72 -3.53 3.89
C ALA A 11 17.14 -4.28 5.10
N ALA A 12 15.83 -4.54 5.10
CA ALA A 12 15.17 -5.31 6.15
C ALA A 12 15.72 -6.73 6.22
N GLU A 13 15.92 -7.38 5.07
CA GLU A 13 16.55 -8.71 5.01
C GLU A 13 18.01 -8.68 5.48
N MET A 14 18.82 -7.75 4.94
CA MET A 14 20.24 -7.64 5.27
C MET A 14 20.50 -7.46 6.77
N HIS A 15 19.57 -6.82 7.48
CA HIS A 15 19.67 -6.54 8.90
C HIS A 15 18.78 -7.43 9.79
N ASN A 16 18.15 -8.47 9.23
CA ASN A 16 17.21 -9.36 9.93
C ASN A 16 16.14 -8.58 10.73
N LEU A 17 15.55 -7.54 10.12
CA LEU A 17 14.58 -6.68 10.79
C LEU A 17 13.18 -7.31 10.77
N PRO A 18 12.60 -7.69 11.92
CA PRO A 18 11.26 -8.27 11.97
C PRO A 18 10.21 -7.15 11.97
N VAL A 19 10.01 -6.52 10.82
CA VAL A 19 9.03 -5.44 10.64
C VAL A 19 7.87 -5.90 9.77
N LEU A 20 6.64 -5.66 10.23
CA LEU A 20 5.41 -5.84 9.46
C LEU A 20 5.04 -4.51 8.78
N MET A 21 5.02 -4.50 7.45
CA MET A 21 4.54 -3.39 6.63
C MET A 21 3.12 -3.69 6.13
N ILE A 22 2.19 -2.77 6.33
CA ILE A 22 0.82 -2.89 5.83
C ILE A 22 0.57 -1.72 4.87
N VAL A 23 0.30 -2.04 3.62
CA VAL A 23 -0.05 -1.06 2.58
C VAL A 23 -1.55 -1.12 2.37
N PHE A 24 -2.25 -0.03 2.69
CA PHE A 24 -3.64 0.14 2.26
C PHE A 24 -3.64 0.72 0.84
N ASN A 25 -3.86 -0.13 -0.14
CA ASN A 25 -3.72 0.17 -1.55
C ASN A 25 -5.06 0.52 -2.19
N ASN A 26 -5.35 1.82 -2.30
CA ASN A 26 -6.55 2.37 -2.94
C ASN A 26 -6.30 2.87 -4.37
N HIS A 27 -5.12 2.59 -4.96
CA HIS A 27 -4.69 3.08 -6.28
C HIS A 27 -4.84 4.61 -6.48
N HIS A 28 -4.77 5.39 -5.40
CA HIS A 28 -5.20 6.78 -5.44
C HIS A 28 -4.41 7.64 -4.47
N TRP A 29 -3.92 8.79 -4.94
CA TRP A 29 -3.51 9.92 -4.09
C TRP A 29 -4.70 10.60 -3.39
N GLN A 30 -5.54 9.81 -2.71
CA GLN A 30 -6.81 10.23 -2.14
C GLN A 30 -6.66 11.38 -1.15
N ALA A 31 -5.63 11.35 -0.30
CA ALA A 31 -5.39 12.43 0.65
C ALA A 31 -5.09 13.77 -0.04
N VAL A 32 -4.34 13.75 -1.14
CA VAL A 32 -4.00 14.95 -1.93
C VAL A 32 -5.24 15.49 -2.63
N GLU A 33 -6.04 14.61 -3.24
CA GLU A 33 -7.31 14.98 -3.84
C GLU A 33 -8.25 15.62 -2.81
N GLN A 34 -8.52 14.93 -1.70
CA GLN A 34 -9.43 15.41 -0.66
C GLN A 34 -8.98 16.76 -0.07
N THR A 35 -7.67 16.93 0.17
CA THR A 35 -7.12 18.20 0.66
C THR A 35 -7.29 19.31 -0.38
N THR A 36 -7.01 19.04 -1.65
CA THR A 36 -7.19 20.03 -2.73
C THR A 36 -8.64 20.49 -2.84
N LEU A 37 -9.56 19.54 -2.76
CA LEU A 37 -11.00 19.79 -2.81
C LEU A 37 -11.51 20.56 -1.57
N ALA A 38 -10.91 20.34 -0.41
CA ALA A 38 -11.25 21.06 0.82
C ALA A 38 -10.73 22.51 0.78
N VAL A 39 -9.50 22.73 0.30
CA VAL A 39 -8.87 24.06 0.25
C VAL A 39 -9.43 24.92 -0.88
N TYR A 40 -9.76 24.32 -2.03
CA TYR A 40 -10.29 25.00 -3.21
C TYR A 40 -11.67 24.45 -3.60
N PRO A 41 -12.72 24.71 -2.79
CA PRO A 41 -14.03 24.10 -2.96
C PRO A 41 -14.67 24.42 -4.32
N ASP A 42 -14.38 25.60 -4.88
CA ASP A 42 -14.88 26.10 -6.17
C ASP A 42 -13.80 26.08 -7.27
N GLY A 43 -12.67 25.41 -7.03
CA GLY A 43 -11.55 25.33 -7.98
C GLY A 43 -11.85 24.43 -9.18
N ALA A 44 -11.03 24.55 -10.23
CA ALA A 44 -11.17 23.73 -11.45
C ALA A 44 -11.17 22.22 -11.17
N THR A 45 -10.38 21.77 -10.18
CA THR A 45 -10.36 20.37 -9.73
C THR A 45 -11.73 19.88 -9.26
N ARG A 46 -12.54 20.72 -8.59
CA ARG A 46 -13.91 20.36 -8.18
C ARG A 46 -14.78 20.06 -9.38
N ALA A 47 -14.78 20.95 -10.37
CA ALA A 47 -15.56 20.79 -11.58
C ALA A 47 -15.13 19.53 -12.33
N TYR A 48 -13.82 19.31 -12.46
CA TYR A 48 -13.26 18.13 -13.09
C TYR A 48 -13.71 16.83 -12.42
N VAL A 49 -13.60 16.75 -11.08
CA VAL A 49 -14.02 15.56 -10.30
C VAL A 49 -15.52 15.28 -10.49
N LYS A 50 -16.37 16.30 -10.53
CA LYS A 50 -17.82 16.11 -10.77
C LYS A 50 -18.13 15.44 -12.11
N GLU A 51 -17.33 15.73 -13.13
CA GLU A 51 -17.51 15.20 -14.49
C GLU A 51 -16.81 13.84 -14.69
N HIS A 52 -15.64 13.62 -14.06
CA HIS A 52 -14.75 12.49 -14.36
C HIS A 52 -14.58 11.49 -13.19
N GLY A 53 -15.13 11.79 -12.01
CA GLY A 53 -15.10 10.94 -10.81
C GLY A 53 -13.82 11.01 -9.98
N LEU A 54 -12.67 11.30 -10.58
CA LEU A 54 -11.37 11.46 -9.90
C LEU A 54 -10.68 12.76 -10.33
N ALA A 55 -9.84 13.30 -9.44
CA ALA A 55 -9.04 14.47 -9.73
C ALA A 55 -7.96 14.17 -10.79
N PRO A 56 -7.57 15.17 -11.59
CA PRO A 56 -6.48 14.99 -12.53
C PRO A 56 -5.19 14.62 -11.78
N LEU A 57 -4.46 13.64 -12.30
CA LEU A 57 -3.19 13.14 -11.76
C LEU A 57 -3.29 12.48 -10.36
N SER A 58 -4.48 12.25 -9.81
CA SER A 58 -4.64 11.57 -8.52
C SER A 58 -4.70 10.05 -8.65
N GLY A 59 -5.29 9.54 -9.74
CA GLY A 59 -5.35 8.12 -10.05
C GLY A 59 -3.98 7.54 -10.42
N LEU A 60 -3.66 6.38 -9.85
CA LEU A 60 -2.39 5.71 -10.06
C LEU A 60 -2.42 4.63 -11.16
N GLY A 61 -3.61 4.26 -11.63
CA GLY A 61 -3.76 3.22 -12.65
C GLY A 61 -3.25 1.86 -12.16
N HIS A 62 -2.50 1.15 -13.01
CA HIS A 62 -1.88 -0.12 -12.63
C HIS A 62 -0.72 0.11 -11.65
N MET A 63 -0.85 -0.44 -10.45
CA MET A 63 0.22 -0.46 -9.45
C MET A 63 0.95 -1.81 -9.45
N PRO A 64 2.25 -1.83 -9.14
CA PRO A 64 2.97 -3.08 -8.90
C PRO A 64 2.35 -3.92 -7.79
N ASP A 65 2.52 -5.23 -7.89
CA ASP A 65 2.20 -6.17 -6.81
C ASP A 65 3.22 -6.03 -5.68
N PHE A 66 2.91 -5.18 -4.69
CA PHE A 66 3.87 -4.81 -3.65
C PHE A 66 4.38 -5.97 -2.81
N GLU A 67 3.55 -6.99 -2.61
CA GLU A 67 3.90 -8.21 -1.90
C GLU A 67 5.08 -8.93 -2.56
N LEU A 68 5.24 -8.80 -3.88
CA LEU A 68 6.34 -9.42 -4.60
C LEU A 68 7.68 -8.73 -4.33
N TYR A 69 7.71 -7.46 -3.93
CA TYR A 69 8.97 -6.82 -3.50
C TYR A 69 9.51 -7.44 -2.20
N ALA A 70 8.62 -7.74 -1.26
CA ALA A 70 8.98 -8.45 -0.03
C ALA A 70 9.48 -9.86 -0.34
N GLN A 71 8.71 -10.63 -1.11
CA GLN A 71 9.07 -12.00 -1.49
C GLN A 71 10.40 -12.06 -2.24
N ALA A 72 10.63 -11.17 -3.20
CA ALA A 72 11.87 -11.11 -3.97
C ALA A 72 13.10 -10.79 -3.10
N SER A 73 12.90 -10.14 -1.95
CA SER A 73 13.96 -9.82 -0.99
C SER A 73 14.10 -10.84 0.13
N GLY A 74 13.37 -11.97 0.08
CA GLY A 74 13.39 -13.02 1.10
C GLY A 74 12.25 -12.91 2.13
N GLY A 75 11.53 -11.80 2.20
CA GLY A 75 10.45 -11.55 3.15
C GLY A 75 9.15 -12.33 2.90
N TYR A 76 8.24 -12.26 3.86
CA TYR A 76 6.85 -12.68 3.66
C TYR A 76 6.09 -11.60 2.89
N GLY A 77 5.30 -11.97 1.89
CA GLY A 77 4.45 -11.05 1.16
C GLY A 77 3.11 -11.68 0.86
N GLU A 78 2.01 -10.99 1.15
CA GLU A 78 0.66 -11.46 0.83
C GLU A 78 -0.23 -10.30 0.37
N LYS A 79 -1.06 -10.57 -0.63
CA LYS A 79 -2.12 -9.67 -1.10
C LYS A 79 -3.45 -10.06 -0.48
N VAL A 80 -4.17 -9.09 0.06
CA VAL A 80 -5.48 -9.24 0.70
C VAL A 80 -6.50 -8.50 -0.15
N ASN A 81 -7.44 -9.23 -0.75
CA ASN A 81 -8.44 -8.66 -1.65
C ASN A 81 -9.81 -8.50 -0.98
N THR A 82 -10.10 -9.32 0.03
CA THR A 82 -11.39 -9.33 0.72
C THR A 82 -11.24 -9.03 2.21
N ARG A 83 -12.33 -8.55 2.82
CA ARG A 83 -12.33 -8.21 4.26
C ARG A 83 -12.12 -9.46 5.12
N GLU A 84 -12.66 -10.59 4.68
CA GLU A 84 -12.62 -11.87 5.37
C GLU A 84 -11.21 -12.45 5.41
N GLU A 85 -10.39 -12.15 4.40
CA GLU A 85 -8.97 -12.54 4.31
C GLU A 85 -8.08 -11.75 5.28
N LEU A 86 -8.48 -10.53 5.67
CA LEU A 86 -7.60 -9.61 6.39
C LEU A 86 -7.12 -10.15 7.73
N LEU A 87 -8.03 -10.68 8.56
CA LEU A 87 -7.66 -11.19 9.88
C LEU A 87 -6.76 -12.44 9.79
N PRO A 88 -7.08 -13.46 8.97
CA PRO A 88 -6.17 -14.56 8.72
C PRO A 88 -4.79 -14.15 8.16
N ALA A 89 -4.75 -13.18 7.24
CA ALA A 89 -3.51 -12.67 6.65
C ALA A 89 -2.63 -11.96 7.69
N LEU A 90 -3.24 -11.15 8.56
CA LEU A 90 -2.56 -10.53 9.69
C LEU A 90 -1.94 -11.56 10.63
N GLN A 91 -2.65 -12.65 10.93
CA GLN A 91 -2.12 -13.73 11.78
C GLN A 91 -0.88 -14.37 11.16
N ARG A 92 -0.91 -14.68 9.85
CA ARG A 92 0.26 -15.23 9.12
C ARG A 92 1.43 -14.25 9.09
N ALA A 93 1.16 -12.98 8.80
CA ALA A 93 2.21 -11.96 8.74
C ALA A 93 2.85 -11.69 10.12
N ILE A 94 2.05 -11.68 11.19
CA ILE A 94 2.55 -11.59 12.57
C ILE A 94 3.38 -12.83 12.90
N HIS A 95 2.99 -14.03 12.47
CA HIS A 95 3.82 -15.23 12.65
C HIS A 95 5.19 -15.10 11.97
N ALA A 96 5.23 -14.67 10.70
CA ALA A 96 6.48 -14.44 9.98
C ALA A 96 7.41 -13.46 10.72
N VAL A 97 6.85 -12.39 11.26
CA VAL A 97 7.61 -11.38 12.00
C VAL A 97 8.06 -11.86 13.38
N THR A 98 7.16 -12.45 14.15
CA THR A 98 7.40 -12.71 15.58
C THR A 98 8.07 -14.06 15.84
N VAL A 99 7.82 -15.06 14.99
CA VAL A 99 8.35 -16.42 15.11
C VAL A 99 9.48 -16.66 14.11
N GLU A 100 9.26 -16.43 12.81
CA GLU A 100 10.30 -16.64 11.78
C GLU A 100 11.38 -15.55 11.79
N LYS A 101 11.15 -14.43 12.49
CA LYS A 101 12.04 -13.25 12.55
C LYS A 101 12.35 -12.64 11.18
N ARG A 102 11.36 -12.74 10.28
CA ARG A 102 11.45 -12.29 8.89
C ARG A 102 10.58 -11.06 8.69
N HIS A 103 11.03 -10.11 7.88
CA HIS A 103 10.20 -8.97 7.52
C HIS A 103 8.98 -9.42 6.69
N ALA A 104 7.88 -8.68 6.77
CA ALA A 104 6.63 -9.03 6.11
C ALA A 104 5.94 -7.82 5.47
N LEU A 105 5.22 -8.04 4.36
CA LEU A 105 4.32 -7.06 3.74
C LEU A 105 2.93 -7.65 3.52
N LEU A 106 1.91 -6.90 3.94
CA LEU A 106 0.52 -7.11 3.53
C LEU A 106 0.08 -5.99 2.59
N ASN A 107 -0.27 -6.34 1.36
CA ASN A 107 -0.88 -5.46 0.37
C ASN A 107 -2.40 -5.58 0.47
N VAL A 108 -3.03 -4.67 1.21
CA VAL A 108 -4.47 -4.69 1.47
C VAL A 108 -5.18 -3.82 0.44
N MET A 109 -5.94 -4.45 -0.44
CA MET A 109 -6.69 -3.75 -1.48
C MET A 109 -7.83 -2.95 -0.84
N GLY A 110 -7.82 -1.64 -1.05
CA GLY A 110 -8.91 -0.75 -0.67
C GLY A 110 -10.10 -0.94 -1.63
N ALA A 111 -11.30 -0.86 -1.08
CA ALA A 111 -12.55 -0.83 -1.83
C ALA A 111 -12.79 0.55 -2.46
#